data_AF-A0A973MSN7-F1
#
_entry.id   AF-A0A973MSN7-F1
#
_cell.length_a   1.000
_cell.length_b   1.000
_cell.length_c   1.000
_cell.angle_alpha   90.00
_cell.angle_beta   90.00
_cell.angle_gamma   90.00
#
_symmetry.space_group_name_H-M   'P 1'
#
loop_
_entity.id
_entity.type
_entity.pdbx_description
1 polymer ?
#
loop_
_entity_poly.entity_id
_entity_poly.type
_entity_poly.pdbx_seq_one_letter_code
_entity_poly.pdbx_strand_id
1 'polypeptide(L)'
;MTDLASTYQAALQGRWDSILGLPETSWLEVKGEIYALDQDGPRAELCKDVAAMANAQGGLLLVGLRTEMTDGQEIVSELRPVPQRLVDPARYRKVLVEQVRPPVRDLHIEWVGCRENSGVLVLHIPPQPSADKPFVVPAADPKGREGVAIPVRSGEDTRWLKPAELQRLLALGWSADSGRPGPSSAVLADKNTAARLLRLVPLDAPWIKHLRSGGPFHRIPTAVTDEIHDALEALEGEVLRFQDPDMASATEKLKASLRELSSTFAGLHVPLDGPLTYVEVPPEWKQEDPERFYETLRENTRAANSVLEAHQDWVNLLNGKGLLA
;
A
#
# COMPACT_ATOMS: atom_id res chain seq x y z
N MET A 1 14.48 35.89 1.98
CA MET A 1 13.72 35.22 0.92
C MET A 1 12.47 34.68 1.56
N THR A 2 11.30 35.15 1.14
CA THR A 2 10.02 34.61 1.60
C THR A 2 9.85 33.22 0.98
N ASP A 3 9.47 32.24 1.79
CA ASP A 3 9.26 30.85 1.36
C ASP A 3 7.77 30.48 1.41
N LEU A 4 7.43 29.30 0.89
CA LEU A 4 6.06 28.81 0.86
C LEU A 4 5.44 28.77 2.26
N ALA A 5 6.16 28.24 3.25
CA ALA A 5 5.63 28.06 4.60
C ALA A 5 5.30 29.40 5.28
N SER A 6 6.21 30.38 5.20
CA SER A 6 5.99 31.73 5.74
C SER A 6 4.87 32.47 5.02
N THR A 7 4.77 32.33 3.69
CA THR A 7 3.69 32.94 2.89
C THR A 7 2.32 32.32 3.22
N TYR A 8 2.26 31.00 3.36
CA TYR A 8 1.02 30.31 3.73
C TYR A 8 0.55 30.73 5.14
N GLN A 9 1.47 30.77 6.12
CA GLN A 9 1.13 31.24 7.46
C GLN A 9 0.69 32.72 7.49
N ALA A 10 1.33 33.58 6.68
CA ALA A 10 0.88 34.96 6.52
C ALA A 10 -0.53 35.04 5.93
N ALA A 11 -0.84 34.23 4.91
CA ALA A 11 -2.16 34.18 4.29
C ALA A 11 -3.24 33.74 5.30
N LEU A 12 -2.99 32.69 6.09
CA LEU A 12 -3.94 32.23 7.12
C LEU A 12 -4.22 33.28 8.20
N GLN A 13 -3.23 34.13 8.49
CA GLN A 13 -3.35 35.21 9.47
C GLN A 13 -3.89 36.51 8.87
N GLY A 14 -4.21 36.54 7.57
CA GLY A 14 -4.67 37.73 6.88
C GLY A 14 -3.62 38.84 6.76
N ARG A 15 -2.32 38.51 6.86
CA ARG A 15 -1.21 39.47 6.75
C ARG A 15 -0.85 39.76 5.29
N TRP A 16 -1.80 40.28 4.53
CA TRP A 16 -1.67 40.50 3.08
C TRP A 16 -0.53 41.44 2.70
N ASP A 17 -0.19 42.42 3.53
CA ASP A 17 0.94 43.33 3.30
C ASP A 17 2.29 42.60 3.17
N SER A 18 2.42 41.40 3.74
CA SER A 18 3.64 40.58 3.60
C SER A 18 3.67 39.72 2.33
N ILE A 19 2.57 39.68 1.59
CA ILE A 19 2.38 38.95 0.33
C ILE A 19 2.39 39.93 -0.86
N LEU A 20 1.89 41.16 -0.66
CA LEU A 20 2.02 42.23 -1.65
C LEU A 20 3.51 42.51 -1.95
N GLY A 21 3.83 42.65 -3.23
CA GLY A 21 5.20 42.82 -3.73
C GLY A 21 5.97 41.51 -3.91
N LEU A 22 5.41 40.36 -3.54
CA LEU A 22 6.03 39.07 -3.89
C LEU A 22 5.83 38.77 -5.37
N PRO A 23 6.86 38.23 -6.05
CA PRO A 23 6.66 37.68 -7.37
C PRO A 23 5.84 36.39 -7.31
N GLU A 24 5.07 36.13 -8.37
CA GLU A 24 4.64 34.77 -8.66
C GLU A 24 5.87 33.87 -8.87
N THR A 25 5.72 32.60 -8.57
CA THR A 25 6.82 31.65 -8.68
C THR A 25 6.29 30.27 -9.07
N SER A 26 7.21 29.30 -9.12
CA SER A 26 6.82 27.90 -9.28
C SER A 26 5.93 27.36 -8.14
N TRP A 27 5.87 28.03 -6.99
CA TRP A 27 5.07 27.60 -5.85
C TRP A 27 4.01 28.62 -5.40
N LEU A 28 3.99 29.84 -5.93
CA LEU A 28 2.98 30.85 -5.62
C LEU A 28 2.23 31.25 -6.89
N GLU A 29 0.91 31.14 -6.85
CA GLU A 29 -0.01 31.61 -7.89
C GLU A 29 -1.11 32.43 -7.21
N VAL A 30 -1.51 33.54 -7.83
CA VAL A 30 -2.66 34.33 -7.40
C VAL A 30 -3.69 34.49 -8.51
N LYS A 31 -4.96 34.55 -8.14
CA LYS A 31 -6.06 34.83 -9.06
C LYS A 31 -6.91 35.97 -8.52
N GLY A 32 -7.20 36.94 -9.38
CA GLY A 32 -8.02 38.10 -8.98
C GLY A 32 -9.51 37.79 -8.87
N GLU A 33 -9.96 36.67 -9.43
CA GLU A 33 -11.37 36.28 -9.50
C GLU A 33 -11.54 34.81 -9.15
N ILE A 34 -12.74 34.45 -8.70
CA ILE A 34 -13.05 33.07 -8.33
C ILE A 34 -13.11 32.14 -9.54
N TYR A 35 -12.71 30.89 -9.34
CA TYR A 35 -13.06 29.81 -10.27
C TYR A 35 -14.57 29.57 -10.23
N ALA A 36 -15.30 30.01 -11.25
CA ALA A 36 -16.74 29.77 -11.36
C ALA A 36 -17.02 28.28 -11.66
N LEU A 37 -17.15 27.47 -10.60
CA LEU A 37 -17.23 26.00 -10.69
C LEU A 37 -18.46 25.46 -11.46
N ASP A 38 -19.44 26.31 -11.76
CA ASP A 38 -20.59 26.00 -12.62
C ASP A 38 -20.25 26.02 -14.12
N GLN A 39 -19.09 26.57 -14.48
CA GLN A 39 -18.63 26.71 -15.86
C GLN A 39 -17.46 25.75 -16.12
N ASP A 40 -17.50 25.05 -17.24
CA ASP A 40 -16.50 24.02 -17.55
C ASP A 40 -15.08 24.58 -17.65
N GLY A 41 -14.90 25.78 -18.23
CA GLY A 41 -13.60 26.44 -18.39
C GLY A 41 -12.92 26.75 -17.04
N PRO A 42 -13.50 27.61 -16.20
CA PRO A 42 -12.95 27.91 -14.87
C PRO A 42 -12.80 26.68 -13.97
N ARG A 43 -13.72 25.70 -14.06
CA ARG A 43 -13.60 24.44 -13.34
C ARG A 43 -12.38 23.63 -13.80
N ALA A 44 -12.15 23.54 -15.11
CA ALA A 44 -10.98 22.86 -15.67
C ALA A 44 -9.67 23.60 -15.33
N GLU A 45 -9.70 24.94 -15.27
CA GLU A 45 -8.56 25.76 -14.87
C GLU A 45 -8.15 25.49 -13.42
N LEU A 46 -9.10 25.45 -12.48
CA LEU A 46 -8.82 25.05 -11.09
C LEU A 46 -8.12 23.68 -11.03
N CYS A 47 -8.64 22.70 -11.76
CA CYS A 47 -8.07 21.35 -11.77
C CYS A 47 -6.66 21.35 -12.37
N LYS A 48 -6.45 22.09 -13.46
CA LYS A 48 -5.15 22.27 -14.11
C LYS A 48 -4.14 22.86 -13.13
N ASP A 49 -4.47 23.96 -12.46
CA ASP A 49 -3.56 24.69 -11.57
C ASP A 49 -3.15 23.83 -10.37
N VAL A 50 -4.13 23.18 -9.72
CA VAL A 50 -3.87 22.28 -8.59
C VAL A 50 -3.05 21.06 -9.00
N ALA A 51 -3.39 20.41 -10.12
CA ALA A 51 -2.63 19.26 -10.61
C ALA A 51 -1.20 19.64 -11.05
N ALA A 52 -1.01 20.84 -11.62
CA ALA A 52 0.32 21.35 -11.98
C ALA A 52 1.21 21.52 -10.74
N MET A 53 0.68 22.13 -9.67
CA MET A 53 1.40 22.27 -8.40
C MET A 53 1.69 20.92 -7.74
N ALA A 54 0.73 20.00 -7.76
CA ALA A 54 0.90 18.64 -7.24
C ALA A 54 1.98 17.85 -8.00
N ASN A 55 2.06 18.02 -9.32
CA ASN A 55 3.12 17.45 -10.16
C ASN A 55 4.50 18.07 -9.87
N ALA A 56 4.52 19.34 -9.48
CA ALA A 56 5.72 20.06 -9.04
C ALA A 56 6.03 19.78 -7.55
N GLN A 57 6.51 20.78 -6.83
CA GLN A 57 6.92 20.67 -5.43
C GLN A 57 5.80 20.99 -4.43
N GLY A 58 4.54 21.03 -4.88
CA GLY A 58 3.45 21.68 -4.15
C GLY A 58 3.43 23.19 -4.40
N GLY A 59 2.52 23.89 -3.73
CA GLY A 59 2.34 25.32 -3.90
C GLY A 59 1.19 25.92 -3.11
N LEU A 60 1.02 27.21 -3.28
CA LEU A 60 0.00 28.05 -2.69
C LEU A 60 -0.72 28.78 -3.82
N LEU A 61 -2.05 28.62 -3.86
CA LEU A 61 -2.93 29.32 -4.77
C LEU A 61 -3.83 30.25 -3.95
N LEU A 62 -3.74 31.55 -4.21
CA LEU A 62 -4.50 32.58 -3.49
C LEU A 62 -5.50 33.25 -4.41
N VAL A 63 -6.79 33.13 -4.10
CA VAL A 63 -7.86 33.72 -4.90
C VAL A 63 -8.43 34.94 -4.18
N GLY A 64 -8.31 36.10 -4.80
CA GLY A 64 -8.60 37.42 -4.25
C GLY A 64 -7.39 38.34 -4.20
N LEU A 65 -6.33 38.05 -4.97
CA LEU A 65 -5.19 38.94 -5.20
C LEU A 65 -4.92 39.06 -6.69
N ARG A 66 -4.35 40.18 -7.11
CA ARG A 66 -4.04 40.49 -8.50
C ARG A 66 -2.55 40.74 -8.67
N THR A 67 -2.04 40.37 -9.84
CA THR A 67 -0.69 40.67 -10.29
C THR A 67 -0.64 41.86 -11.25
N GLU A 68 0.53 42.47 -11.32
CA GLU A 68 0.93 43.35 -12.42
C GLU A 68 2.29 42.92 -12.97
N MET A 69 2.51 43.15 -14.26
CA MET A 69 3.77 42.82 -14.91
C MET A 69 4.80 43.92 -14.60
N THR A 70 5.86 43.59 -13.86
CA THR A 70 6.97 44.50 -13.53
C THR A 70 8.28 43.85 -13.97
N ASP A 71 9.04 44.53 -14.82
CA ASP A 71 10.35 44.05 -15.33
C ASP A 71 10.34 42.61 -15.88
N GLY A 72 9.22 42.20 -16.48
CA GLY A 72 9.04 40.86 -17.06
C GLY A 72 8.66 39.76 -16.07
N GLN A 73 8.26 40.13 -14.85
CA GLN A 73 7.76 39.21 -13.83
C GLN A 73 6.38 39.64 -13.34
N GLU A 74 5.50 38.67 -13.05
CA GLU A 74 4.22 38.96 -12.39
C GLU A 74 4.43 39.19 -10.89
N ILE A 75 4.14 40.39 -10.42
CA ILE A 75 4.26 40.79 -9.02
C ILE A 75 2.87 40.96 -8.42
N VAL A 76 2.62 40.37 -7.26
CA VAL A 76 1.35 40.54 -6.53
C VAL A 76 1.20 42.01 -6.11
N SER A 77 0.31 42.75 -6.75
CA SER A 77 0.22 44.20 -6.63
C SER A 77 -0.97 44.67 -5.81
N GLU A 78 -2.06 43.91 -5.77
CA GLU A 78 -3.31 44.36 -5.17
C GLU A 78 -4.06 43.23 -4.44
N LEU A 79 -4.55 43.53 -3.24
CA LEU A 79 -5.56 42.72 -2.56
C LEU A 79 -6.94 43.07 -3.14
N ARG A 80 -7.57 42.09 -3.81
CA ARG A 80 -8.90 42.19 -4.43
C ARG A 80 -9.85 41.15 -3.82
N PRO A 81 -10.36 41.38 -2.60
CA PRO A 81 -11.15 40.37 -1.88
C PRO A 81 -12.39 39.97 -2.67
N VAL A 82 -12.67 38.67 -2.72
CA VAL A 82 -13.85 38.14 -3.40
C VAL A 82 -15.03 38.06 -2.42
N PRO A 83 -16.29 38.18 -2.87
CA PRO A 83 -17.45 38.03 -1.99
C PRO A 83 -17.57 36.62 -1.41
N GLN A 84 -17.75 36.51 -0.09
CA GLN A 84 -17.84 35.22 0.62
C GLN A 84 -18.95 34.32 0.07
N ARG A 85 -20.10 34.90 -0.30
CA ARG A 85 -21.26 34.19 -0.85
C ARG A 85 -20.97 33.42 -2.16
N LEU A 86 -19.86 33.74 -2.84
CA LEU A 86 -19.47 33.10 -4.10
C LEU A 86 -18.51 31.93 -3.89
N VAL A 87 -18.05 31.70 -2.65
CA VAL A 87 -17.00 30.73 -2.35
C VAL A 87 -17.53 29.67 -1.38
N ASP A 88 -17.47 28.41 -1.82
CA ASP A 88 -17.77 27.24 -1.00
C ASP A 88 -16.55 26.28 -1.03
N PRO A 89 -15.68 26.29 0.00
CA PRO A 89 -14.52 25.41 0.05
C PRO A 89 -14.84 23.91 -0.10
N ALA A 90 -16.02 23.46 0.35
CA ALA A 90 -16.42 22.07 0.21
C ALA A 90 -16.69 21.70 -1.26
N ARG A 91 -17.27 22.63 -2.02
CA ARG A 91 -17.51 22.48 -3.46
C ARG A 91 -16.20 22.43 -4.24
N TYR A 92 -15.22 23.27 -3.91
CA TYR A 92 -13.87 23.21 -4.50
C TYR A 92 -13.22 21.85 -4.25
N ARG A 93 -13.25 21.37 -3.00
CA ARG A 93 -12.70 20.06 -2.64
C ARG A 93 -13.38 18.93 -3.44
N LYS A 94 -14.71 18.97 -3.57
CA LYS A 94 -15.47 17.97 -4.33
C LYS A 94 -15.03 17.93 -5.81
N VAL A 95 -14.97 19.09 -6.46
CA VAL A 95 -14.51 19.18 -7.86
C VAL A 95 -13.11 18.59 -8.03
N LEU A 96 -12.18 18.95 -7.15
CA LEU A 96 -10.79 18.46 -7.21
C LEU A 96 -10.69 16.95 -6.98
N VAL A 97 -11.43 16.41 -6.01
CA VAL A 97 -11.53 14.96 -5.78
C VAL A 97 -12.18 14.25 -6.97
N GLU A 98 -13.10 14.88 -7.70
CA GLU A 98 -13.77 14.29 -8.86
C GLU A 98 -12.94 14.34 -10.14
N GLN A 99 -12.08 15.36 -10.31
CA GLN A 99 -11.40 15.60 -11.60
C GLN A 99 -9.88 15.46 -11.54
N VAL A 100 -9.24 15.60 -10.38
CA VAL A 100 -7.78 15.37 -10.28
C VAL A 100 -7.53 13.92 -9.85
N ARG A 101 -6.66 13.21 -10.58
CA ARG A 101 -6.30 11.81 -10.29
C ARG A 101 -4.79 11.62 -10.23
N PRO A 102 -4.25 10.94 -9.20
CA PRO A 102 -4.94 10.52 -7.99
C PRO A 102 -5.44 11.73 -7.17
N PRO A 103 -6.31 11.54 -6.16
CA PRO A 103 -6.70 12.63 -5.26
C PRO A 103 -5.46 13.23 -4.57
N VAL A 104 -5.39 14.57 -4.51
CA VAL A 104 -4.30 15.28 -3.83
C VAL A 104 -4.39 15.03 -2.32
N ARG A 105 -3.32 14.48 -1.74
CA ARG A 105 -3.23 14.19 -0.31
C ARG A 105 -3.03 15.48 0.48
N ASP A 106 -3.70 15.56 1.64
CA ASP A 106 -3.59 16.67 2.59
C ASP A 106 -3.85 18.06 1.97
N LEU A 107 -4.76 18.14 0.99
CA LEU A 107 -5.16 19.40 0.38
C LEU A 107 -5.92 20.30 1.38
N HIS A 108 -5.37 21.47 1.67
CA HIS A 108 -6.01 22.47 2.53
C HIS A 108 -6.67 23.56 1.67
N ILE A 109 -7.96 23.81 1.93
CA ILE A 109 -8.73 24.87 1.28
C ILE A 109 -9.43 25.67 2.39
N GLU A 110 -9.03 26.91 2.56
CA GLU A 110 -9.42 27.76 3.67
C GLU A 110 -9.92 29.12 3.19
N TRP A 111 -10.95 29.62 3.85
CA TRP A 111 -11.47 30.97 3.61
C TRP A 111 -10.93 31.91 4.67
N VAL A 112 -10.26 32.99 4.25
CA VAL A 112 -9.72 34.01 5.15
C VAL A 112 -10.44 35.34 4.89
N GLY A 113 -11.29 35.76 5.82
CA GLY A 113 -11.98 37.04 5.75
C GLY A 113 -11.02 38.21 5.93
N CYS A 114 -11.16 39.26 5.12
CA CYS A 114 -10.34 40.48 5.23
C CYS A 114 -11.13 41.79 5.16
N ARG A 115 -12.40 41.73 4.72
CA ARG A 115 -13.37 42.84 4.75
C ARG A 115 -14.76 42.29 5.07
N GLU A 116 -15.72 43.16 5.33
CA GLU A 116 -17.11 42.73 5.57
C GLU A 116 -17.62 41.90 4.38
N ASN A 117 -18.04 40.66 4.65
CA ASN A 117 -18.55 39.69 3.68
C ASN A 117 -17.62 39.40 2.48
N SER A 118 -16.32 39.63 2.60
CA SER A 118 -15.34 39.36 1.54
C SER A 118 -13.96 38.97 2.09
N GLY A 119 -13.19 38.25 1.28
CA GLY A 119 -11.99 37.57 1.74
C GLY A 119 -11.16 36.99 0.61
N VAL A 120 -10.20 36.17 0.99
CA VAL A 120 -9.31 35.43 0.10
C VAL A 120 -9.53 33.94 0.32
N LEU A 121 -9.65 33.18 -0.76
CA LEU A 121 -9.65 31.72 -0.70
C LEU A 121 -8.21 31.24 -0.86
N VAL A 122 -7.74 30.48 0.12
CA VAL A 122 -6.37 29.97 0.22
C VAL A 122 -6.40 28.48 -0.06
N LEU A 123 -5.69 28.03 -1.09
CA LEU A 123 -5.45 26.63 -1.38
C LEU A 123 -3.98 26.32 -1.18
N HIS A 124 -3.67 25.48 -0.20
CA HIS A 124 -2.32 24.96 0.00
C HIS A 124 -2.26 23.51 -0.49
N ILE A 125 -1.41 23.29 -1.50
CA ILE A 125 -1.15 22.01 -2.16
C ILE A 125 0.18 21.50 -1.62
N PRO A 126 0.20 20.50 -0.73
CA PRO A 126 1.46 19.98 -0.19
C PRO A 126 2.27 19.22 -1.25
N PRO A 127 3.59 19.07 -1.05
CA PRO A 127 4.41 18.18 -1.87
C PRO A 127 3.81 16.76 -1.90
N GLN A 128 3.62 16.21 -3.10
CA GLN A 128 3.03 14.89 -3.27
C GLN A 128 4.12 13.82 -3.45
N PRO A 129 3.90 12.58 -2.95
CA PRO A 129 4.83 11.47 -3.14
C PRO A 129 5.11 11.21 -4.62
N SER A 130 6.36 10.91 -4.96
CA SER A 130 6.75 10.60 -6.35
C SER A 130 5.98 9.40 -6.93
N ALA A 131 5.52 8.48 -6.09
CA ALA A 131 4.74 7.31 -6.50
C ALA A 131 3.30 7.65 -6.95
N ASP A 132 2.75 8.79 -6.52
CA ASP A 132 1.42 9.25 -6.92
C ASP A 132 1.47 10.10 -8.20
N LYS A 133 2.68 10.49 -8.65
CA LYS A 133 2.87 11.30 -9.84
C LYS A 133 2.93 10.42 -11.09
N PRO A 134 2.41 10.89 -12.23
CA PRO A 134 1.82 12.21 -12.44
C PRO A 134 0.33 12.31 -12.05
N PHE A 135 -0.07 13.47 -11.54
CA PHE A 135 -1.46 13.91 -11.40
C PHE A 135 -2.02 14.33 -12.76
N VAL A 136 -3.21 13.84 -13.08
CA VAL A 136 -3.89 14.04 -14.35
C VAL A 136 -5.27 14.67 -14.16
N VAL A 137 -5.75 15.34 -15.21
CA VAL A 137 -7.08 15.96 -15.28
C VAL A 137 -7.79 15.52 -16.57
N PRO A 138 -9.13 15.65 -16.67
CA PRO A 138 -9.83 15.39 -17.92
C PRO A 138 -9.30 16.28 -19.05
N ALA A 139 -9.02 15.69 -20.20
CA ALA A 139 -8.73 16.44 -21.42
C ALA A 139 -10.03 16.95 -22.04
N ALA A 140 -10.05 18.22 -22.47
CA ALA A 140 -11.14 18.71 -23.28
C ALA A 140 -11.04 18.12 -24.71
N ASP A 141 -11.90 17.16 -25.06
CA ASP A 141 -12.07 16.69 -26.45
C ASP A 141 -13.35 17.30 -27.06
N PRO A 142 -13.24 18.12 -28.13
CA PRO A 142 -14.39 18.61 -28.89
C PRO A 142 -15.32 17.51 -29.42
N LYS A 143 -14.83 16.27 -29.54
CA LYS A 143 -15.59 15.10 -30.01
C LYS A 143 -16.15 14.25 -28.87
N GLY A 144 -16.02 14.70 -27.62
CA GLY A 144 -16.60 14.04 -26.44
C GLY A 144 -15.97 12.70 -26.07
N ARG A 145 -14.76 12.39 -26.55
CA ARG A 145 -14.05 11.19 -26.09
C ARG A 145 -13.38 11.48 -24.75
N GLU A 146 -13.42 10.48 -23.88
CA GLU A 146 -12.69 10.54 -22.63
C GLU A 146 -11.18 10.57 -22.91
N GLY A 147 -10.49 11.53 -22.30
CA GLY A 147 -9.06 11.69 -22.41
C GLY A 147 -8.49 12.27 -21.11
N VAL A 148 -7.18 12.13 -20.94
CA VAL A 148 -6.46 12.69 -19.80
C VAL A 148 -5.41 13.67 -20.29
N ALA A 149 -5.23 14.74 -19.54
CA ALA A 149 -4.18 15.72 -19.74
C ALA A 149 -3.32 15.80 -18.47
N ILE A 150 -2.02 16.01 -18.66
CA ILE A 150 -1.06 16.06 -17.56
C ILE A 150 -0.45 17.46 -17.54
N PRO A 151 -0.86 18.33 -16.61
CA PRO A 151 -0.28 19.66 -16.49
C PRO A 151 1.09 19.56 -15.80
N VAL A 152 2.09 20.18 -16.40
CA VAL A 152 3.47 20.21 -15.94
C VAL A 152 3.87 21.66 -15.71
N ARG A 153 4.22 21.99 -14.46
CA ARG A 153 4.69 23.32 -14.09
C ARG A 153 6.18 23.48 -14.42
N SER A 154 6.56 24.62 -14.97
CA SER A 154 7.93 24.96 -15.36
C SER A 154 8.18 26.45 -15.12
N GLY A 155 8.71 26.79 -13.95
CA GLY A 155 8.71 28.18 -13.49
C GLY A 155 7.29 28.63 -13.16
N GLU A 156 6.90 29.80 -13.66
CA GLU A 156 5.54 30.37 -13.52
C GLU A 156 4.55 29.74 -14.52
N ASP A 157 5.05 29.12 -15.59
CA ASP A 157 4.21 28.54 -16.64
C ASP A 157 3.71 27.12 -16.33
N THR A 158 2.52 26.81 -16.84
CA THR A 158 1.99 25.44 -16.90
C THR A 158 1.80 24.99 -18.34
N ARG A 159 2.52 23.95 -18.75
CA ARG A 159 2.37 23.30 -20.07
C ARG A 159 1.68 21.95 -19.95
N TRP A 160 1.18 21.44 -21.06
CA TRP A 160 0.74 20.04 -21.14
C TRP A 160 1.93 19.11 -21.42
N LEU A 161 1.95 17.95 -20.77
CA LEU A 161 2.87 16.87 -21.12
C LEU A 161 2.59 16.42 -22.56
N LYS A 162 3.63 16.31 -23.38
CA LYS A 162 3.47 15.97 -24.80
C LYS A 162 3.12 14.48 -24.96
N PRO A 163 2.35 14.08 -25.99
CA PRO A 163 2.04 12.67 -26.22
C PRO A 163 3.26 11.75 -26.32
N ALA A 164 4.37 12.22 -26.89
CA ALA A 164 5.62 11.45 -26.95
C ALA A 164 6.28 11.26 -25.57
N GLU A 165 6.21 12.27 -24.70
CA GLU A 165 6.68 12.17 -23.32
C GLU A 165 5.80 11.22 -22.51
N LEU A 166 4.47 11.31 -22.69
CA LEU A 166 3.51 10.39 -22.08
C LEU A 166 3.75 8.95 -22.53
N GLN A 167 3.88 8.71 -23.84
CA GLN A 167 4.17 7.39 -24.38
C GLN A 167 5.48 6.84 -23.82
N ARG A 168 6.51 7.67 -23.67
CA ARG A 168 7.77 7.25 -23.05
C ARG A 168 7.60 6.85 -21.59
N LEU A 169 6.89 7.64 -20.77
CA LEU A 169 6.61 7.30 -19.37
C LEU A 169 5.80 6.00 -19.26
N LEU A 170 4.78 5.86 -20.12
CA LEU A 170 3.99 4.63 -20.21
C LEU A 170 4.85 3.46 -20.64
N ALA A 171 5.72 3.59 -21.65
CA ALA A 171 6.60 2.52 -22.07
C ALA A 171 7.61 2.13 -20.98
N LEU A 172 8.13 3.08 -20.21
CA LEU A 172 9.01 2.78 -19.08
C LEU A 172 8.29 1.99 -17.98
N GLY A 173 7.10 2.43 -17.59
CA GLY A 173 6.27 1.70 -16.61
C GLY A 173 5.81 0.35 -17.16
N TRP A 174 5.34 0.33 -18.40
CA TRP A 174 4.89 -0.87 -19.09
C TRP A 174 6.02 -1.85 -19.26
N SER A 175 7.23 -1.46 -19.67
CA SER A 175 8.41 -2.35 -19.77
C SER A 175 8.96 -2.77 -18.41
N ALA A 176 8.85 -1.94 -17.38
CA ALA A 176 9.13 -2.35 -16.01
C ALA A 176 8.13 -3.44 -15.55
N ASP A 177 6.88 -3.37 -16.01
CA ASP A 177 5.81 -4.34 -15.72
C ASP A 177 5.75 -5.54 -16.70
N SER A 178 6.25 -5.38 -17.94
CA SER A 178 6.27 -6.41 -19.00
C SER A 178 7.63 -7.06 -19.19
N GLY A 179 8.64 -6.66 -18.40
CA GLY A 179 9.90 -7.38 -18.22
C GLY A 179 9.85 -8.46 -17.14
N ARG A 180 8.86 -8.43 -16.24
CA ARG A 180 8.46 -9.43 -15.23
C ARG A 180 7.07 -8.98 -14.75
N PRO A 181 6.03 -9.84 -14.71
CA PRO A 181 4.74 -9.41 -14.16
C PRO A 181 4.96 -8.89 -12.73
N GLY A 182 4.70 -7.61 -12.51
CA GLY A 182 4.69 -7.05 -11.17
C GLY A 182 3.62 -7.76 -10.34
N PRO A 183 3.85 -7.98 -9.03
CA PRO A 183 2.85 -8.64 -8.21
C PRO A 183 1.59 -7.78 -8.19
N SER A 184 0.49 -8.27 -8.77
CA SER A 184 -0.87 -7.76 -8.54
C SER A 184 -1.07 -7.48 -7.04
N SER A 185 -1.98 -6.58 -6.67
CA SER A 185 -2.36 -6.37 -5.25
C SER A 185 -2.67 -7.70 -4.53
N ALA A 186 -3.12 -8.70 -5.29
CA ALA A 186 -3.26 -10.09 -4.87
C ALA A 186 -1.94 -10.76 -4.46
N VAL A 187 -0.89 -10.63 -5.28
CA VAL A 187 0.43 -11.21 -5.02
C VAL A 187 1.13 -10.47 -3.88
N LEU A 188 0.93 -9.15 -3.71
CA LEU A 188 1.46 -8.44 -2.53
C LEU A 188 0.76 -8.89 -1.23
N ALA A 189 -0.55 -9.12 -1.28
CA ALA A 189 -1.30 -9.70 -0.17
C ALA A 189 -0.84 -11.14 0.16
N ASP A 190 -0.60 -11.95 -0.88
CA ASP A 190 -0.09 -13.31 -0.72
C ASP A 190 1.36 -13.33 -0.22
N LYS A 191 2.19 -12.36 -0.60
CA LYS A 191 3.54 -12.18 -0.03
C LYS A 191 3.49 -11.88 1.46
N ASN A 192 2.61 -10.97 1.88
CA ASN A 192 2.44 -10.65 3.31
C ASN A 192 1.92 -11.86 4.10
N THR A 193 1.00 -12.63 3.52
CA THR A 193 0.46 -13.84 4.13
C THR A 193 1.52 -14.95 4.20
N ALA A 194 2.31 -15.14 3.14
CA ALA A 194 3.44 -16.06 3.11
C ALA A 194 4.51 -15.69 4.15
N ALA A 195 4.84 -14.40 4.30
CA ALA A 195 5.81 -13.93 5.29
C ALA A 195 5.34 -14.19 6.73
N ARG A 196 4.03 -14.06 7.01
CA ARG A 196 3.45 -14.44 8.31
C ARG A 196 3.54 -15.95 8.52
N LEU A 197 3.16 -16.73 7.52
CA LEU A 197 3.21 -18.20 7.58
C LEU A 197 4.63 -18.72 7.86
N LEU A 198 5.64 -18.18 7.17
CA LEU A 198 7.05 -18.55 7.37
C LEU A 198 7.59 -18.22 8.77
N ARG A 199 6.97 -17.29 9.51
CA ARG A 199 7.31 -17.04 10.92
C ARG A 199 6.72 -18.11 11.84
N LEU A 200 5.55 -18.63 11.50
CA LEU A 200 4.87 -19.66 12.28
C LEU A 200 5.49 -21.04 12.02
N VAL A 201 5.84 -21.31 10.76
CA VAL A 201 6.54 -22.53 10.35
C VAL A 201 7.79 -22.16 9.56
N PRO A 202 8.93 -21.96 10.25
CA PRO A 202 10.22 -21.76 9.59
C PRO A 202 10.61 -22.97 8.76
N LEU A 203 11.21 -22.73 7.58
CA LEU A 203 11.62 -23.79 6.65
C LEU A 203 12.69 -24.74 7.22
N ASP A 204 13.43 -24.24 8.23
CA ASP A 204 14.52 -24.89 8.92
C ASP A 204 14.15 -25.30 10.36
N ALA A 205 12.85 -25.34 10.69
CA ALA A 205 12.41 -25.69 12.04
C ALA A 205 13.01 -27.02 12.53
N PRO A 206 13.46 -27.11 13.79
CA PRO A 206 14.13 -28.29 14.32
C PRO A 206 13.29 -29.56 14.20
N TRP A 207 11.98 -29.48 14.47
CA TRP A 207 11.06 -30.59 14.27
C TRP A 207 10.95 -31.04 12.80
N ILE A 208 10.99 -30.14 11.81
CA ILE A 208 11.01 -30.51 10.38
C ILE A 208 12.29 -31.28 10.05
N LYS A 209 13.43 -30.82 10.56
CA LYS A 209 14.71 -31.52 10.41
C LYS A 209 14.67 -32.91 11.06
N HIS A 210 14.01 -33.04 12.22
CA HIS A 210 13.82 -34.32 12.88
C HIS A 210 12.99 -35.28 12.04
N LEU A 211 11.85 -34.83 11.47
CA LEU A 211 11.03 -35.67 10.58
C LEU A 211 11.83 -36.14 9.35
N ARG A 212 12.67 -35.27 8.77
CA ARG A 212 13.54 -35.61 7.63
C ARG A 212 14.66 -36.59 7.96
N SER A 213 15.04 -36.73 9.23
CA SER A 213 16.12 -37.64 9.62
C SER A 213 15.80 -39.10 9.30
N GLY A 214 14.52 -39.42 9.08
CA GLY A 214 14.07 -40.67 8.48
C GLY A 214 14.25 -41.84 9.44
N GLY A 215 13.16 -42.29 10.04
CA GLY A 215 13.17 -43.48 10.86
C GLY A 215 11.77 -43.92 11.24
N PRO A 216 11.60 -45.17 11.69
CA PRO A 216 10.38 -45.55 12.38
C PRO A 216 10.29 -44.72 13.66
N PHE A 217 9.27 -43.87 13.75
CA PHE A 217 8.98 -42.95 14.86
C PHE A 217 8.47 -43.73 16.08
N HIS A 218 9.33 -44.61 16.60
CA HIS A 218 9.11 -45.42 17.80
C HIS A 218 9.40 -44.62 19.07
N ARG A 219 10.32 -43.65 19.00
CA ARG A 219 10.70 -42.72 20.07
C ARG A 219 10.85 -41.33 19.48
N ILE A 220 10.09 -40.37 19.99
CA ILE A 220 10.12 -38.98 19.53
C ILE A 220 10.44 -38.09 20.73
N PRO A 221 11.45 -37.20 20.66
CA PRO A 221 11.73 -36.28 21.74
C PRO A 221 10.51 -35.40 22.08
N THR A 222 10.26 -35.14 23.36
CA THR A 222 9.13 -34.29 23.81
C THR A 222 9.25 -32.88 23.25
N ALA A 223 10.46 -32.34 23.16
CA ALA A 223 10.72 -31.05 22.51
C ALA A 223 10.21 -31.02 21.05
N VAL A 224 10.29 -32.14 20.32
CA VAL A 224 9.79 -32.21 18.93
C VAL A 224 8.26 -32.26 18.91
N THR A 225 7.63 -33.01 19.81
CA THR A 225 6.17 -33.07 19.89
C THR A 225 5.57 -31.74 20.33
N ASP A 226 6.22 -31.05 21.27
CA ASP A 226 5.81 -29.73 21.77
C ASP A 226 5.95 -28.68 20.67
N GLU A 227 7.08 -28.65 19.95
CA GLU A 227 7.25 -27.73 18.81
C GLU A 227 6.21 -27.94 17.70
N ILE A 228 5.83 -29.20 17.42
CA ILE A 228 4.76 -29.50 16.44
C ILE A 228 3.41 -29.01 16.94
N HIS A 229 3.12 -29.19 18.23
CA HIS A 229 1.89 -28.73 18.85
C HIS A 229 1.79 -27.19 18.84
N ASP A 230 2.85 -26.50 19.26
CA ASP A 230 2.94 -25.04 19.27
C ASP A 230 2.79 -24.46 17.86
N ALA A 231 3.43 -25.08 16.86
CA ALA A 231 3.33 -24.67 15.47
C ALA A 231 1.90 -24.84 14.93
N LEU A 232 1.23 -25.94 15.27
CA LEU A 232 -0.16 -26.18 14.89
C LEU A 232 -1.10 -25.17 15.56
N GLU A 233 -0.97 -24.95 16.87
CA GLU A 233 -1.80 -23.99 17.61
C GLU A 233 -1.64 -22.58 17.03
N ALA A 234 -0.39 -22.17 16.74
CA ALA A 234 -0.11 -20.87 16.13
C ALA A 234 -0.68 -20.74 14.71
N LEU A 235 -0.65 -21.81 13.91
CA LEU A 235 -1.25 -21.83 12.56
C LEU A 235 -2.78 -21.79 12.59
N GLU A 236 -3.42 -22.38 13.60
CA GLU A 236 -4.88 -22.39 13.75
C GLU A 236 -5.41 -21.08 14.33
N GLY A 237 -4.65 -20.42 15.20
CA GLY A 237 -4.98 -19.10 15.76
C GLY A 237 -4.85 -17.95 14.75
N GLU A 238 -4.08 -18.14 13.67
CA GLU A 238 -3.78 -17.08 12.71
C GLU A 238 -4.73 -17.08 11.49
N VAL A 239 -5.29 -15.92 11.15
CA VAL A 239 -6.08 -15.75 9.91
C VAL A 239 -5.14 -15.56 8.72
N LEU A 240 -4.87 -16.65 8.02
CA LEU A 240 -4.08 -16.73 6.78
C LEU A 240 -5.03 -16.85 5.57
N ARG A 241 -5.19 -15.77 4.80
CA ARG A 241 -6.04 -15.74 3.61
C ARG A 241 -5.21 -15.47 2.36
N PHE A 242 -4.87 -16.55 1.66
CA PHE A 242 -4.30 -16.45 0.33
C PHE A 242 -5.39 -16.16 -0.70
N GLN A 243 -5.14 -15.24 -1.62
CA GLN A 243 -5.98 -14.99 -2.78
C GLN A 243 -5.74 -16.04 -3.86
N ASP A 244 -4.51 -16.55 -3.95
CA ASP A 244 -4.19 -17.70 -4.78
C ASP A 244 -4.81 -19.00 -4.23
N PRO A 245 -5.65 -19.69 -5.03
CA PRO A 245 -6.37 -20.88 -4.57
C PRO A 245 -5.45 -22.08 -4.34
N ASP A 246 -4.32 -22.19 -5.07
CA ASP A 246 -3.36 -23.28 -4.87
C ASP A 246 -2.64 -23.11 -3.54
N MET A 247 -2.24 -21.88 -3.20
CA MET A 247 -1.63 -21.55 -1.90
C MET A 247 -2.59 -21.77 -0.73
N ALA A 248 -3.86 -21.40 -0.90
CA ALA A 248 -4.89 -21.67 0.11
C ALA A 248 -5.05 -23.18 0.35
N SER A 249 -5.17 -23.96 -0.73
CA SER A 249 -5.29 -25.42 -0.67
C SER A 249 -4.06 -26.09 -0.03
N ALA A 250 -2.85 -25.68 -0.43
CA ALA A 250 -1.61 -26.21 0.13
C ALA A 250 -1.45 -25.90 1.63
N THR A 251 -1.84 -24.70 2.06
CA THR A 251 -1.80 -24.31 3.48
C THR A 251 -2.76 -25.15 4.32
N GLU A 252 -3.97 -25.38 3.83
CA GLU A 252 -4.94 -26.24 4.55
C GLU A 252 -4.51 -27.71 4.55
N LYS A 253 -3.89 -28.20 3.47
CA LYS A 253 -3.28 -29.54 3.44
C LYS A 253 -2.18 -29.68 4.50
N LEU A 254 -1.29 -28.69 4.63
CA LEU A 254 -0.24 -28.68 5.65
C LEU A 254 -0.84 -28.71 7.08
N LYS A 255 -1.85 -27.88 7.35
CA LYS A 255 -2.55 -27.90 8.65
C LYS A 255 -3.19 -29.25 8.93
N ALA A 256 -3.87 -29.84 7.95
CA ALA A 256 -4.51 -31.14 8.10
C ALA A 256 -3.49 -32.24 8.43
N SER A 257 -2.37 -32.30 7.70
CA SER A 257 -1.29 -33.25 7.98
C SER A 257 -0.67 -33.02 9.37
N LEU A 258 -0.51 -31.77 9.81
CA LEU A 258 -0.01 -31.46 11.15
C LEU A 258 -0.96 -31.89 12.27
N ARG A 259 -2.27 -31.73 12.09
CA ARG A 259 -3.29 -32.25 13.03
C ARG A 259 -3.20 -33.77 13.15
N GLU A 260 -3.09 -34.47 12.02
CA GLU A 260 -2.97 -35.93 12.00
C GLU A 260 -1.70 -36.38 12.73
N LEU A 261 -0.56 -35.73 12.46
CA LEU A 261 0.70 -36.02 13.14
C LEU A 261 0.62 -35.71 14.64
N SER A 262 0.09 -34.56 15.03
CA SER A 262 -0.07 -34.20 16.44
C SER A 262 -0.98 -35.20 17.18
N SER A 263 -2.07 -35.63 16.55
CA SER A 263 -3.00 -36.64 17.10
C SER A 263 -2.33 -38.00 17.28
N THR A 264 -1.55 -38.47 16.29
CA THR A 264 -0.83 -39.75 16.39
C THR A 264 0.24 -39.71 17.49
N PHE A 265 0.97 -38.61 17.62
CA PHE A 265 1.98 -38.45 18.67
C PHE A 265 1.38 -38.27 20.08
N ALA A 266 0.24 -37.59 20.22
CA ALA A 266 -0.45 -37.46 21.50
C ALA A 266 -0.95 -38.80 22.05
N GLY A 267 -1.16 -39.80 21.19
CA GLY A 267 -1.54 -41.16 21.59
C GLY A 267 -0.38 -42.03 22.10
N LEU A 268 0.85 -41.52 22.11
CA LEU A 268 2.04 -42.27 22.52
C LEU A 268 2.23 -42.30 24.02
N HIS A 269 2.94 -43.31 24.49
CA HIS A 269 3.22 -43.50 25.90
C HIS A 269 4.34 -42.58 26.38
N VAL A 270 4.13 -42.03 27.57
CA VAL A 270 5.11 -41.23 28.30
C VAL A 270 5.76 -42.14 29.35
N PRO A 271 7.06 -42.46 29.23
CA PRO A 271 7.73 -43.30 30.21
C PRO A 271 7.68 -42.68 31.61
N LEU A 272 7.18 -43.44 32.59
CA LEU A 272 7.08 -42.99 33.99
C LEU A 272 8.44 -43.01 34.72
N ASP A 273 9.34 -43.90 34.28
CA ASP A 273 10.65 -44.14 34.90
C ASP A 273 11.77 -43.45 34.11
N GLY A 274 11.79 -42.12 34.11
CA GLY A 274 12.86 -41.35 33.46
C GLY A 274 12.53 -39.86 33.30
N PRO A 275 13.51 -39.05 32.86
CA PRO A 275 13.22 -37.66 32.52
C PRO A 275 12.28 -37.62 31.30
N LEU A 276 11.23 -36.78 31.37
CA LEU A 276 10.20 -36.56 30.33
C LEU A 276 10.79 -35.96 29.05
N THR A 277 11.63 -36.75 28.37
CA THR A 277 12.51 -36.31 27.28
C THR A 277 12.07 -36.86 25.94
N TYR A 278 11.20 -37.86 25.93
CA TYR A 278 10.62 -38.45 24.73
C TYR A 278 9.27 -39.11 25.04
N VAL A 279 8.46 -39.28 24.00
CA VAL A 279 7.31 -40.16 23.95
C VAL A 279 7.66 -41.38 23.10
N GLU A 280 7.07 -42.54 23.39
CA GLU A 280 7.35 -43.76 22.64
C GLU A 280 6.10 -44.61 22.39
N VAL A 281 6.17 -45.43 21.34
CA VAL A 281 5.23 -46.54 21.20
C VAL A 281 5.53 -47.53 22.34
N PRO A 282 4.53 -47.96 23.12
CA PRO A 282 4.74 -48.86 24.26
C PRO A 282 5.66 -50.04 23.92
N PRO A 283 6.83 -50.16 24.59
CA PRO A 283 7.81 -51.18 24.24
C PRO A 283 7.30 -52.60 24.49
N GLU A 284 6.39 -52.78 25.44
CA GLU A 284 5.73 -54.06 25.77
C GLU A 284 4.89 -54.61 24.61
N TRP A 285 4.28 -53.75 23.78
CA TRP A 285 3.48 -54.20 22.63
C TRP A 285 4.32 -54.99 21.63
N LYS A 286 5.63 -54.75 21.56
CA LYS A 286 6.51 -55.53 20.69
C LYS A 286 6.49 -57.04 20.99
N GLN A 287 6.17 -57.43 22.23
CA GLN A 287 6.05 -58.82 22.65
C GLN A 287 4.58 -59.25 22.82
N GLU A 288 3.74 -58.38 23.37
CA GLU A 288 2.35 -58.69 23.72
C GLU A 288 1.38 -58.60 22.53
N ASP A 289 1.58 -57.61 21.65
CA ASP A 289 0.75 -57.35 20.47
C ASP A 289 1.60 -56.75 19.33
N PRO A 290 2.43 -57.59 18.66
CA PRO A 290 3.36 -57.11 17.65
C PRO A 290 2.66 -56.46 16.45
N GLU A 291 1.44 -56.89 16.12
CA GLU A 291 0.65 -56.34 15.01
C GLU A 291 0.34 -54.87 15.29
N ARG A 292 -0.22 -54.58 16.47
CA ARG A 292 -0.49 -53.22 16.93
C ARG A 292 0.76 -52.34 16.99
N PHE A 293 1.88 -52.90 17.48
CA PHE A 293 3.15 -52.17 17.56
C PHE A 293 3.62 -51.70 16.17
N TYR A 294 3.66 -52.61 15.18
CA TYR A 294 4.11 -52.26 13.83
C TYR A 294 3.09 -51.43 13.06
N GLU A 295 1.80 -51.59 13.31
CA GLU A 295 0.76 -50.74 12.74
C GLU A 295 0.91 -49.29 13.21
N THR A 296 1.04 -49.07 14.53
CA THR A 296 1.28 -47.74 15.12
C THR A 296 2.54 -47.09 14.53
N LEU A 297 3.64 -47.85 14.38
CA LEU A 297 4.87 -47.34 13.75
C LEU A 297 4.65 -46.92 12.29
N ARG A 298 3.87 -47.69 11.52
CA ARG A 298 3.53 -47.35 10.13
C ARG A 298 2.66 -46.11 10.08
N GLU A 299 1.70 -45.96 10.99
CA GLU A 299 0.83 -44.78 11.10
C GLU A 299 1.65 -43.53 11.42
N ASN A 300 2.50 -43.57 12.45
CA ASN A 300 3.39 -42.46 12.80
C ASN A 300 4.29 -42.06 11.62
N THR A 301 4.86 -43.06 10.93
CA THR A 301 5.72 -42.83 9.76
C THR A 301 4.93 -42.26 8.59
N ARG A 302 3.71 -42.73 8.35
CA ARG A 302 2.83 -42.20 7.31
C ARG A 302 2.43 -40.75 7.58
N ALA A 303 2.03 -40.44 8.81
CA ALA A 303 1.67 -39.08 9.21
C ALA A 303 2.85 -38.11 9.08
N ALA A 304 4.04 -38.53 9.53
CA ALA A 304 5.26 -37.74 9.38
C ALA A 304 5.60 -37.48 7.90
N ASN A 305 5.48 -38.49 7.04
CA ASN A 305 5.71 -38.34 5.61
C ASN A 305 4.67 -37.42 4.96
N SER A 306 3.39 -37.52 5.35
CA SER A 306 2.32 -36.63 4.89
C SER A 306 2.63 -35.16 5.18
N VAL A 307 3.17 -34.86 6.38
CA VAL A 307 3.63 -33.50 6.73
C VAL A 307 4.80 -33.07 5.87
N LEU A 308 5.80 -33.94 5.66
CA LEU A 308 6.97 -33.61 4.82
C LEU A 308 6.58 -33.36 3.36
N GLU A 309 5.66 -34.15 2.80
CA GLU A 309 5.11 -33.97 1.46
C GLU A 309 4.33 -32.64 1.36
N ALA A 310 3.41 -32.38 2.28
CA ALA A 310 2.65 -31.13 2.31
C ALA A 310 3.56 -29.91 2.48
N HIS A 311 4.58 -29.99 3.33
CA HIS A 311 5.59 -28.96 3.49
C HIS A 311 6.39 -28.74 2.20
N GLN A 312 6.79 -29.81 1.50
CA GLN A 312 7.53 -29.71 0.25
C GLN A 312 6.68 -29.10 -0.88
N ASP A 313 5.42 -29.54 -1.02
CA ASP A 313 4.45 -28.98 -1.97
C ASP A 313 4.29 -27.47 -1.74
N TRP A 314 4.13 -27.09 -0.48
CA TRP A 314 4.00 -25.70 -0.07
C TRP A 314 5.26 -24.87 -0.38
N VAL A 315 6.47 -25.37 -0.06
CA VAL A 315 7.74 -24.71 -0.39
C VAL A 315 7.92 -24.56 -1.90
N ASN A 316 7.55 -25.57 -2.68
CA ASN A 316 7.61 -25.53 -4.14
C ASN A 316 6.68 -24.44 -4.70
N LEU A 317 5.47 -24.31 -4.15
CA LEU A 317 4.53 -23.26 -4.54
C LEU A 317 5.02 -21.87 -4.18
N LEU A 318 5.58 -21.67 -2.97
CA LEU A 318 6.18 -20.40 -2.57
C LEU A 318 7.31 -19.97 -3.49
N ASN A 319 8.18 -20.91 -3.87
CA ASN A 319 9.26 -20.68 -4.84
C ASN A 319 8.70 -20.36 -6.23
N GLY A 320 7.81 -21.21 -6.75
CA GLY A 320 7.26 -21.08 -8.10
C GLY A 320 6.46 -19.79 -8.31
N LYS A 321 5.82 -19.27 -7.25
CA LYS A 321 5.06 -18.02 -7.27
C LYS A 321 5.88 -16.79 -6.84
N GLY A 322 7.18 -16.94 -6.54
CA GLY A 322 8.06 -15.84 -6.16
C GLY A 322 7.67 -15.16 -4.84
N LEU A 323 7.13 -15.94 -3.91
CA LEU A 323 6.66 -15.49 -2.59
C LEU A 323 7.73 -15.64 -1.49
N LEU A 324 8.81 -16.38 -1.77
CA LEU A 324 10.04 -16.29 -0.98
C LEU A 324 10.78 -15.02 -1.38
N ALA A 325 10.90 -14.08 -0.44
CA ALA A 325 11.67 -12.85 -0.60
C ALA A 325 13.12 -13.06 -0.11
#